data_AF-A0AAJ2JTW8-F1
#
_entry.id   AF-A0AAJ2JTW8-F1
#
_cell.length_a   1.000
_cell.length_b   1.000
_cell.length_c   1.000
_cell.angle_alpha   90.00
_cell.angle_beta   90.00
_cell.angle_gamma   90.00
#
_symmetry.space_group_name_H-M   'P 1'
#
loop_
_entity.id
_entity.type
_entity.pdbx_description
1 polymer ?
#
loop_
_entity_poly.entity_id
_entity_poly.type
_entity_poly.pdbx_seq_one_letter_code
_entity_poly.pdbx_strand_id
1 'polypeptide(L)' 'MVNIKIFGGEREIGGNKILLEFKNTRLMLDFGLSFTQEKKYFSEFLKPRMLNGFLDWVEMGVVAKSFRFANI' A
#
# COMPACT_ATOMS: atom_id res chain seq x y z
N MET A 1 7.99 23.55 -7.71
CA MET A 1 6.75 22.89 -8.17
C MET A 1 6.49 21.71 -7.26
N VAL A 2 5.24 21.49 -6.86
CA VAL A 2 4.84 20.28 -6.12
C VAL A 2 4.43 19.23 -7.16
N ASN A 3 4.92 18.01 -7.02
CA ASN A 3 4.50 16.87 -7.82
C ASN A 3 3.64 15.94 -6.96
N ILE A 4 2.55 15.43 -7.52
CA ILE A 4 1.61 14.53 -6.85
C ILE A 4 1.53 13.25 -7.71
N LYS A 5 1.85 12.11 -7.10
CA LYS A 5 1.72 10.79 -7.73
C LYS A 5 0.78 9.92 -6.91
N ILE A 6 -0.20 9.31 -7.58
CA ILE A 6 -1.15 8.39 -6.98
C ILE A 6 -0.64 6.96 -7.21
N PHE A 7 -0.34 6.25 -6.12
CA PHE A 7 0.17 4.86 -6.15
C PHE A 7 -0.89 3.82 -5.78
N GLY A 8 -2.03 4.24 -5.20
CA GLY A 8 -3.12 3.34 -4.82
C GLY A 8 -4.34 4.12 -4.34
N GLY A 9 -5.51 3.46 -4.33
CA GLY A 9 -6.79 4.11 -4.09
C GLY A 9 -7.43 4.74 -5.33
N GLU A 10 -6.79 4.66 -6.50
CA GLU A 10 -7.43 5.05 -7.76
C GLU A 10 -8.40 3.97 -8.21
N ARG A 11 -9.68 4.33 -8.40
CA ARG A 11 -10.75 3.44 -8.89
C ARG A 11 -10.94 2.17 -8.03
N GLU A 12 -10.54 2.21 -6.78
CA GLU A 12 -10.78 1.16 -5.80
C GLU A 12 -11.18 1.75 -4.44
N ILE A 13 -11.72 0.90 -3.56
CA ILE A 13 -11.97 1.26 -2.16
C ILE A 13 -10.75 0.82 -1.34
N GLY A 14 -10.22 1.73 -0.53
CA GLY A 14 -9.00 1.53 0.26
C GLY A 14 -7.75 1.51 -0.62
N GLY A 15 -6.62 1.11 -0.05
CA GLY A 15 -5.36 1.03 -0.80
C GLY A 15 -4.65 2.37 -1.00
N ASN A 16 -5.17 3.47 -0.44
CA ASN A 16 -4.66 4.83 -0.61
C ASN A 16 -3.15 4.94 -0.35
N LYS A 17 -2.42 5.44 -1.34
CA LYS A 17 -0.98 5.73 -1.30
C LYS A 17 -0.72 6.94 -2.20
N ILE A 18 -0.38 8.08 -1.60
CA ILE A 18 -0.16 9.33 -2.34
C ILE A 18 1.24 9.85 -2.04
N LEU A 19 2.06 10.01 -3.07
CA LEU A 19 3.37 10.62 -2.94
C LEU A 19 3.30 12.10 -3.30
N LEU A 20 3.72 12.94 -2.37
CA LEU A 20 3.97 14.35 -2.58
C LEU A 20 5.49 14.57 -2.66
N GLU A 21 5.94 15.24 -3.73
CA GLU A 21 7.34 15.60 -3.90
C GLU A 21 7.49 17.11 -4.06
N PHE A 22 8.42 17.69 -3.30
CA PHE A 22 8.79 19.10 -3.41
C PHE A 22 10.27 19.30 -3.12
N LYS A 23 11.02 19.80 -4.10
CA LYS A 23 12.49 19.92 -4.03
C LYS A 23 13.11 18.56 -3.63
N ASN A 24 13.85 18.52 -2.53
CA ASN A 24 14.50 17.30 -2.00
C ASN A 24 13.65 16.60 -0.92
N THR A 25 12.39 17.00 -0.75
CA THR A 25 11.47 16.43 0.23
C THR A 25 10.46 15.54 -0.47
N ARG A 26 10.30 14.32 0.05
CA ARG A 26 9.28 13.35 -0.36
C ARG A 26 8.43 13.00 0.85
N LEU A 27 7.11 13.05 0.69
CA LEU A 27 6.14 12.68 1.72
C LEU A 27 5.17 11.66 1.13
N MET A 28 5.17 10.44 1.68
CA MET A 28 4.13 9.46 1.40
C MET A 28 2.99 9.65 2.38
N LEU A 29 1.79 9.85 1.85
CA LEU A 29 0.55 9.95 2.61
C LEU A 29 -0.22 8.63 2.48
N ASP A 30 -0.63 8.14 3.64
CA ASP A 30 -1.38 6.91 3.85
C ASP A 30 -0.61 5.62 3.48
N PHE A 31 -1.02 4.52 4.09
CA PHE A 31 -0.53 3.16 3.85
C PHE A 31 -1.71 2.19 3.84
N GLY A 32 -2.83 2.64 3.28
CA GLY A 32 -4.11 1.95 3.33
C GLY A 32 -4.05 0.54 2.71
N LEU A 33 -4.87 -0.35 3.28
CA LEU A 33 -5.08 -1.71 2.80
C LEU A 33 -5.97 -1.71 1.56
N SER A 34 -5.58 -2.38 0.48
CA SER A 34 -6.43 -2.54 -0.70
C SER A 34 -7.46 -3.65 -0.45
N PHE A 35 -8.74 -3.29 -0.39
CA PHE A 35 -9.82 -4.28 -0.28
C PHE A 35 -9.93 -5.14 -1.55
N THR A 36 -9.58 -4.59 -2.70
CA THR A 36 -9.54 -5.32 -3.97
C THR A 36 -8.53 -6.45 -3.91
N GLN A 37 -7.34 -6.19 -3.37
CA GLN A 37 -6.30 -7.20 -3.22
C GLN A 37 -6.62 -8.18 -2.08
N GLU A 38 -7.14 -7.70 -0.96
CA GLU A 38 -7.54 -8.54 0.18
C GLU A 38 -8.55 -9.62 -0.24
N LYS A 39 -9.60 -9.24 -0.98
CA LYS A 39 -10.66 -10.15 -1.44
C LYS A 39 -10.21 -11.22 -2.44
N LYS A 40 -9.02 -11.11 -3.03
CA LYS A 40 -8.47 -12.16 -3.93
C LYS A 40 -7.95 -13.36 -3.15
N TYR A 41 -7.48 -13.15 -1.92
CA TYR A 41 -6.75 -14.16 -1.15
C TYR A 41 -7.40 -14.48 0.19
N PHE A 42 -8.19 -13.56 0.72
CA PHE A 42 -8.79 -13.65 2.04
C PHE A 42 -10.30 -13.55 1.96
N SER A 43 -10.96 -14.16 2.94
CA SER A 43 -12.42 -14.16 3.08
C SER A 43 -12.79 -14.06 4.57
N GLU A 44 -14.07 -14.21 4.89
CA GLU A 44 -14.53 -14.20 6.28
C GLU A 44 -13.78 -15.24 7.14
N PHE A 45 -13.62 -16.45 6.61
CA PHE A 45 -13.00 -17.57 7.34
C PHE A 45 -11.56 -17.86 6.89
N LEU A 46 -11.09 -17.24 5.80
CA LEU A 46 -9.70 -17.36 5.34
C LEU A 46 -8.95 -16.07 5.63
N LYS A 47 -8.18 -16.06 6.73
CA LYS A 47 -7.39 -14.91 7.18
C LYS A 47 -5.89 -15.15 6.97
N PRO A 48 -5.09 -14.08 6.88
CA PRO A 48 -3.64 -14.20 6.92
C PRO A 48 -3.18 -14.91 8.20
N ARG A 49 -2.03 -15.58 8.14
CA ARG A 49 -1.53 -16.42 9.23
C ARG A 49 -1.22 -15.55 10.44
N MET A 50 -1.81 -15.90 11.59
CA MET A 50 -1.66 -15.10 12.82
C MET A 50 -0.20 -14.87 13.23
N LEU A 51 0.64 -15.90 13.14
CA LEU A 51 2.04 -15.81 13.57
C LEU A 51 2.97 -15.19 12.51
N ASN A 52 2.48 -14.88 11.31
CA ASN A 52 3.27 -14.27 10.25
C ASN A 52 3.12 -12.74 10.18
N GLY A 53 2.36 -12.15 11.10
CA GLY A 53 2.16 -10.71 11.23
C GLY A 53 1.76 -10.06 9.90
N PHE A 54 2.48 -8.99 9.54
CA PHE A 54 2.22 -8.23 8.31
C PHE A 54 2.78 -8.87 7.03
N LEU A 55 3.58 -9.93 7.12
CA LEU A 55 4.30 -10.47 5.96
C LEU A 55 3.36 -11.05 4.90
N ASP A 56 2.25 -11.69 5.31
CA ASP A 56 1.26 -12.19 4.35
C ASP A 56 0.58 -11.04 3.60
N TRP A 57 0.27 -9.94 4.29
CA TRP A 57 -0.32 -8.74 3.68
C TRP A 57 0.62 -8.08 2.69
N VAL A 58 1.92 -8.05 3.00
CA VAL A 58 2.97 -7.50 2.15
C VAL A 58 3.19 -8.37 0.92
N GLU A 59 3.24 -9.70 1.10
CA GLU A 59 3.48 -10.64 0.01
C GLU A 59 2.31 -10.70 -0.97
N MET A 60 1.07 -10.70 -0.45
CA MET A 60 -0.15 -10.67 -1.27
C MET A 60 -0.46 -9.28 -1.85
N GLY A 61 0.38 -8.27 -1.57
CA GLY A 61 0.23 -6.91 -2.10
C GLY A 61 -0.99 -6.16 -1.57
N VAL A 62 -1.49 -6.55 -0.39
CA VAL A 62 -2.61 -5.88 0.27
C VAL A 62 -2.16 -4.59 0.97
N VAL A 63 -0.94 -4.58 1.50
CA VAL A 63 -0.23 -3.38 1.99
C VAL A 63 1.02 -3.13 1.14
N ALA A 64 1.57 -1.92 1.20
CA ALA A 64 2.78 -1.60 0.45
C ALA A 64 3.98 -2.47 0.88
N LYS A 65 4.73 -3.01 -0.10
CA LYS A 65 6.10 -3.49 0.13
C LYS A 65 6.98 -2.29 0.50
N SER A 66 7.88 -2.49 1.47
CA SER A 66 8.75 -1.46 2.02
C SER A 66 9.28 -0.52 0.93
N PHE A 67 8.99 0.77 1.06
CA PHE A 67 9.46 1.78 0.15
C PHE A 67 10.96 1.96 0.38
N ARG A 68 11.79 1.28 -0.42
CA ARG A 68 13.17 1.73 -0.59
C ARG A 68 13.09 3.06 -1.32
N PHE A 69 13.20 4.17 -0.58
CA PHE A 69 13.36 5.51 -1.16
C PHE A 69 14.71 5.71 -1.86
N ALA A 70 15.52 4.66 -1.97
CA ALA A 70 16.77 4.64 -2.71
C ALA A 70 16.51 4.25 -4.17
N ASN A 71 16.68 5.23 -5.07
CA ASN A 71 16.85 5.10 -6.53
C ASN A 71 15.58 5.03 -7.39
N ILE A 72 14.69 6.01 -7.21
CA ILE A 72 13.92 6.63 -8.32
C ILE A 72 14.23 8.11 -8.31
#